data_AF-A0A969CYP7-F1
#
_entry.id   AF-A0A969CYP7-F1
#
_cell.length_a   1.000
_cell.length_b   1.000
_cell.length_c   1.000
_cell.angle_alpha   90.00
_cell.angle_beta   90.00
_cell.angle_gamma   90.00
#
_symmetry.space_group_name_H-M   'P 1'
#
loop_
_entity.id
_entity.type
_entity.pdbx_description
1 polymer ?
#
loop_
_entity_poly.entity_id
_entity_poly.type
_entity_poly.pdbx_seq_one_letter_code
_entity_poly.pdbx_strand_id
1 'polypeptide(L)'
;MRLDYLFSAWAQTPEDEQLLLGLIIRTVMENPSIPRDRLKGASFEDDFALNLQLSARLDEGTLARFWGSLNQPVRPAVQAWSAIPILPEAMTEFRRVQTRKIEYKSITDPRVSEVGPTPNPFSKRLDLGGGRNPK
;
A
#
# COMPACT_ATOMS: atom_id res chain seq x y z
N MET A 1 -6.64 -3.97 -0.09
CA MET A 1 -5.78 -4.62 -1.10
C MET A 1 -6.52 -5.81 -1.69
N ARG A 2 -6.36 -6.05 -3.00
CA ARG A 2 -6.88 -7.24 -3.67
C ARG A 2 -5.74 -8.27 -3.79
N LEU A 3 -6.02 -9.50 -3.42
CA LEU A 3 -5.13 -10.65 -3.60
C LEU A 3 -5.72 -11.56 -4.67
N ASP A 4 -4.97 -11.79 -5.73
CA ASP A 4 -5.34 -12.69 -6.82
C ASP A 4 -4.56 -14.00 -6.69
N TYR A 5 -5.29 -15.10 -6.66
CA TYR A 5 -4.78 -16.47 -6.52
C TYR A 5 -5.10 -17.28 -7.78
N LEU A 6 -4.22 -18.24 -8.07
CA LEU A 6 -4.43 -19.23 -9.12
C LEU A 6 -4.36 -20.63 -8.49
N PHE A 7 -5.47 -21.35 -8.51
CA PHE A 7 -5.51 -22.76 -8.12
C PHE A 7 -5.25 -23.62 -9.35
N SER A 8 -4.30 -24.54 -9.24
CA SER A 8 -4.03 -25.55 -10.26
C SER A 8 -3.71 -26.87 -9.57
N ALA A 9 -4.13 -27.97 -10.20
CA ALA A 9 -3.89 -29.33 -9.71
C ALA A 9 -2.76 -29.97 -10.52
N TRP A 10 -1.91 -30.72 -9.83
CA TRP A 10 -0.77 -31.44 -10.42
C TRP A 10 -0.92 -32.91 -10.07
N ALA A 11 -1.11 -33.76 -11.07
CA ALA A 11 -1.24 -35.21 -10.89
C ALA A 11 -0.52 -35.98 -12.01
N GLN A 12 -0.49 -37.31 -11.90
CA GLN A 12 0.11 -38.15 -12.93
C GLN A 12 -0.74 -38.22 -14.21
N THR A 13 -2.08 -38.15 -14.09
CA THR A 13 -3.01 -38.23 -15.22
C THR A 13 -3.85 -36.96 -15.35
N PRO A 14 -4.22 -36.54 -16.57
CA PRO A 14 -5.06 -35.37 -16.78
C PRO A 14 -6.48 -35.54 -16.21
N GLU A 15 -6.98 -36.77 -16.10
CA GLU A 15 -8.26 -37.08 -15.48
C GLU A 15 -8.24 -36.76 -13.97
N ASP A 16 -7.16 -37.14 -13.28
CA ASP A 16 -6.99 -36.83 -11.86
C ASP A 16 -6.86 -35.31 -11.62
N GLU A 17 -6.19 -34.58 -12.52
CA GLU A 17 -6.09 -33.12 -12.43
C GLU A 17 -7.46 -32.45 -12.50
N GLN A 18 -8.34 -32.92 -13.40
CA GLN A 18 -9.70 -32.41 -13.52
C GLN A 18 -10.55 -32.74 -12.29
N LEU A 19 -10.44 -33.97 -11.77
CA LEU A 19 -11.15 -34.38 -10.56
C LEU A 19 -10.73 -33.54 -9.34
N LEU A 20 -9.43 -33.37 -9.14
CA LEU A 20 -8.89 -32.55 -8.05
C LEU A 20 -9.32 -31.08 -8.18
N LEU A 21 -9.26 -30.51 -9.39
CA LEU A 21 -9.70 -29.14 -9.62
C LEU A 21 -11.22 -29.00 -9.37
N GLY A 22 -12.02 -29.98 -9.77
CA GLY A 22 -13.46 -30.01 -9.49
C GLY A 22 -13.75 -30.04 -7.98
N LEU A 23 -12.99 -30.81 -7.20
CA LEU A 23 -13.09 -30.83 -5.74
C LEU A 23 -12.70 -29.49 -5.12
N ILE A 24 -11.68 -28.80 -5.64
CA ILE A 24 -11.30 -27.46 -5.18
C ILE A 24 -12.44 -26.47 -5.43
N ILE A 25 -13.00 -26.45 -6.65
CA ILE A 25 -14.12 -25.57 -7.01
C ILE A 25 -15.30 -25.81 -6.07
N ARG A 26 -15.68 -27.08 -5.90
CA ARG A 26 -16.77 -27.47 -4.98
C ARG A 26 -16.52 -27.00 -3.56
N THR A 27 -15.31 -27.20 -3.04
CA THR A 27 -14.94 -26.82 -1.67
C THR A 27 -15.05 -25.32 -1.47
N VAL A 28 -14.60 -24.52 -2.44
CA VAL A 28 -14.68 -23.05 -2.39
C VAL A 28 -16.14 -22.58 -2.51
N MET A 29 -16.95 -23.21 -3.36
CA MET A 29 -18.37 -22.89 -3.49
C MET A 29 -19.17 -23.23 -2.22
N GLU A 30 -18.85 -24.33 -1.55
CA GLU A 30 -19.46 -24.74 -0.28
C GLU A 30 -18.98 -23.87 0.90
N ASN A 31 -17.76 -23.32 0.83
CA ASN A 31 -17.15 -22.50 1.87
C ASN A 31 -16.64 -21.16 1.29
N PRO A 32 -17.54 -20.23 0.92
CA PRO A 32 -17.16 -18.99 0.24
C PRO A 32 -16.48 -17.97 1.17
N SER A 33 -16.56 -18.18 2.49
CA SER A 33 -15.90 -17.35 3.49
C SER A 33 -15.06 -18.19 4.44
N ILE A 34 -13.89 -17.65 4.80
CA ILE A 34 -12.98 -18.24 5.78
C ILE A 34 -13.16 -17.45 7.09
N PRO A 35 -13.67 -18.10 8.15
CA PRO A 35 -13.87 -17.45 9.43
C PRO A 35 -12.55 -17.15 10.14
N ARG A 36 -12.58 -16.18 11.05
CA ARG A 36 -11.41 -15.64 11.76
C ARG A 36 -10.56 -16.71 12.45
N ASP A 37 -11.19 -17.70 13.08
CA ASP A 37 -10.55 -18.81 13.79
C ASP A 37 -9.61 -19.63 12.90
N ARG A 38 -9.88 -19.68 11.59
CA ARG A 38 -9.04 -20.36 10.59
C ARG A 38 -7.98 -19.46 9.98
N LEU A 39 -8.07 -18.15 10.17
CA LEU A 39 -7.08 -17.18 9.67
C LEU A 39 -5.88 -17.11 10.61
N LYS A 40 -4.68 -17.04 10.02
CA LYS A 40 -3.43 -16.85 10.78
C LYS A 40 -3.13 -15.36 10.91
N GLY A 41 -2.62 -14.96 12.09
CA GLY A 41 -2.26 -13.57 12.41
C GLY A 41 -3.14 -12.96 13.50
N ALA A 42 -2.82 -11.74 13.92
CA ALA A 42 -3.56 -10.98 14.95
C ALA A 42 -4.22 -9.70 14.38
N SER A 43 -4.10 -9.48 13.07
CA SER A 43 -4.48 -8.22 12.40
C SER A 43 -5.95 -8.14 11.98
N PHE A 44 -6.74 -9.17 12.30
CA PHE A 44 -8.15 -9.26 11.91
C PHE A 44 -9.03 -9.13 13.14
N GLU A 45 -10.07 -8.31 13.05
CA GLU A 45 -11.12 -8.16 14.07
C GLU A 45 -11.87 -9.48 14.30
N ASP A 46 -12.54 -9.60 15.45
CA ASP A 46 -13.21 -10.84 15.86
C ASP A 46 -14.34 -11.27 14.92
N ASP A 47 -15.05 -10.30 14.33
CA ASP A 47 -16.14 -10.53 13.37
C ASP A 47 -15.65 -10.62 11.90
N PHE A 48 -14.34 -10.65 11.67
CA PHE A 48 -13.79 -10.66 10.32
C PHE A 48 -13.96 -12.02 9.64
N ALA A 49 -14.57 -12.02 8.47
CA ALA A 49 -14.63 -13.17 7.57
C ALA A 49 -13.98 -12.84 6.23
N LEU A 50 -13.02 -13.66 5.80
CA LEU A 50 -12.34 -13.47 4.52
C LEU A 50 -13.15 -14.14 3.41
N ASN A 51 -13.72 -13.35 2.51
CA ASN A 51 -14.44 -13.87 1.35
C ASN A 51 -13.47 -14.29 0.24
N LEU A 52 -13.66 -15.49 -0.30
CA LEU A 52 -12.93 -16.02 -1.45
C LEU A 52 -13.89 -16.11 -2.64
N GLN A 53 -13.61 -15.33 -3.68
CA GLN A 53 -14.46 -15.28 -4.87
C GLN A 53 -13.77 -15.95 -6.05
N LEU A 54 -14.44 -16.93 -6.66
CA LEU A 54 -13.97 -17.55 -7.90
C LEU A 54 -14.22 -16.60 -9.09
N SER A 55 -13.22 -16.42 -9.93
CA SER A 55 -13.37 -15.67 -11.17
C SER A 55 -14.05 -16.52 -12.24
N ALA A 56 -15.13 -16.01 -12.81
CA ALA A 56 -15.88 -16.70 -13.87
C ALA A 56 -15.15 -16.71 -15.23
N ARG A 57 -14.22 -15.78 -15.45
CA ARG A 57 -13.42 -15.72 -16.68
C ARG A 57 -11.95 -15.57 -16.34
N LEU A 58 -11.17 -16.44 -16.97
CA LEU A 58 -9.72 -16.36 -17.01
C LEU A 58 -9.34 -15.88 -18.41
N ASP A 59 -8.48 -14.86 -18.51
CA ASP A 59 -7.96 -14.44 -19.80
C ASP A 59 -6.96 -15.49 -20.31
N GLU A 60 -7.33 -16.16 -21.41
CA GLU A 60 -6.55 -17.22 -22.04
C GLU A 60 -5.14 -16.74 -22.40
N GLY A 61 -5.02 -15.50 -22.90
CA GLY A 61 -3.73 -14.91 -23.26
C GLY A 61 -2.82 -14.69 -22.04
N THR A 62 -3.40 -14.35 -20.89
CA THR A 62 -2.66 -14.22 -19.63
C THR A 62 -2.26 -15.58 -19.08
N LEU A 63 -3.15 -16.57 -19.13
CA LEU A 63 -2.86 -17.93 -18.66
C LEU A 63 -1.76 -18.60 -19.50
N ALA A 64 -1.82 -18.47 -20.83
CA ALA A 64 -0.81 -19.02 -21.72
C ALA A 64 0.59 -18.42 -21.47
N ARG A 65 0.66 -17.11 -21.22
CA ARG A 65 1.91 -16.43 -20.85
C ARG A 65 2.43 -16.87 -19.48
N PHE A 66 1.52 -17.08 -18.52
CA PHE A 66 1.88 -17.57 -17.18
C PHE A 66 2.50 -18.98 -17.25
N TRP A 67 1.88 -19.92 -17.97
CA TRP A 67 2.46 -21.25 -18.12
C TRP A 67 3.72 -21.26 -18.98
N GLY A 68 3.76 -20.41 -20.01
CA GLY A 68 4.94 -20.19 -20.83
C GLY A 68 6.15 -19.68 -20.04
N SER A 69 5.95 -18.80 -19.06
CA SER A 69 7.05 -18.31 -18.19
C SER A 69 7.57 -19.38 -17.23
N LEU A 70 6.75 -20.37 -16.89
CA LEU A 70 7.13 -21.54 -16.10
C LEU A 70 7.75 -22.66 -16.94
N ASN A 71 7.80 -22.49 -18.27
CA ASN A 71 8.21 -23.52 -19.22
C ASN A 71 7.43 -24.84 -19.02
N GLN A 72 6.13 -24.72 -18.76
CA GLN A 72 5.22 -25.85 -18.53
C GLN A 72 4.09 -25.84 -19.58
N PRO A 73 3.53 -27.02 -19.92
CA PRO A 73 2.31 -27.06 -20.70
C PRO A 73 1.17 -26.39 -19.93
N VAL A 74 0.18 -25.86 -20.66
CA VAL A 74 -1.01 -25.28 -20.06
C VAL A 74 -1.78 -26.36 -19.31
N ARG A 75 -2.02 -26.12 -18.03
CA ARG A 75 -2.79 -27.01 -17.15
C ARG A 75 -4.12 -26.40 -16.73
N PRO A 76 -5.10 -27.23 -16.36
CA PRO A 76 -6.34 -26.76 -15.76
C PRO A 76 -6.06 -25.87 -14.54
N ALA A 77 -6.68 -24.69 -14.52
CA ALA A 77 -6.53 -23.74 -13.45
C ALA A 77 -7.78 -22.89 -13.26
N VAL A 78 -8.02 -22.47 -12.02
CA VAL A 78 -9.11 -21.55 -11.65
C VAL A 78 -8.53 -20.38 -10.89
N GLN A 79 -8.89 -19.17 -11.30
CA GLN A 79 -8.52 -17.97 -10.57
C GLN A 79 -9.54 -17.70 -9.46
N ALA A 80 -9.03 -17.27 -8.33
CA ALA A 80 -9.83 -16.77 -7.23
C ALA A 80 -9.22 -15.46 -6.73
N TRP A 81 -10.01 -14.62 -6.08
CA TRP A 81 -9.50 -13.41 -5.48
C TRP A 81 -10.19 -13.13 -4.14
N SER A 82 -9.48 -12.39 -3.30
CA SER A 82 -9.99 -11.91 -2.02
C SER A 82 -9.60 -10.46 -1.81
N ALA A 83 -10.39 -9.73 -1.04
CA ALA A 83 -10.08 -8.36 -0.65
C ALA A 83 -9.77 -8.32 0.85
N ILE A 84 -8.62 -7.75 1.20
CA ILE A 84 -8.15 -7.61 2.58
C ILE A 84 -7.94 -6.14 2.91
N PRO A 85 -8.45 -5.63 4.04
CA PRO A 85 -8.13 -4.28 4.51
C PRO A 85 -6.66 -4.21 4.96
N ILE A 86 -5.95 -3.17 4.54
CA ILE A 86 -4.64 -2.85 5.12
C ILE A 86 -4.91 -1.89 6.27
N LEU A 87 -4.74 -2.36 7.50
CA LEU A 87 -4.91 -1.54 8.70
C LEU A 87 -3.55 -0.95 9.10
N PRO A 88 -3.46 0.38 9.30
CA PRO A 88 -2.25 0.99 9.83
C PRO A 88 -2.05 0.59 11.30
N GLU A 89 -0.80 0.34 11.69
CA GLU A 89 -0.43 -0.02 13.07
C GLU A 89 -0.65 1.15 14.04
N ALA A 90 -0.45 2.39 13.57
CA ALA A 90 -0.65 3.60 14.37
C ALA A 90 -1.43 4.65 13.58
N MET A 91 -2.57 5.06 14.13
CA MET A 91 -3.30 6.25 13.68
C MET A 91 -2.75 7.45 14.46
N THR A 92 -2.00 8.34 13.81
CA THR A 92 -1.62 9.61 14.42
C THR A 92 -2.88 10.45 14.63
N GLU A 93 -3.12 10.89 15.87
CA GLU A 93 -4.27 11.74 16.19
C GLU A 93 -4.28 13.00 15.31
N PHE A 94 -5.34 13.14 14.51
CA PHE A 94 -5.52 14.32 13.70
C PHE A 94 -6.03 15.46 14.58
N ARG A 95 -5.19 16.46 14.86
CA ARG A 95 -5.62 17.66 15.57
C ARG A 95 -6.51 18.50 14.66
N ARG A 96 -7.82 18.43 14.87
CA ARG A 96 -8.80 19.29 14.20
C ARG A 96 -8.42 20.75 14.41
N VAL A 97 -8.24 21.50 13.32
CA VAL A 97 -8.02 22.95 13.38
C VAL A 97 -9.31 23.60 13.88
N GLN A 98 -9.29 24.10 15.12
CA GLN A 98 -10.44 24.78 15.72
C GLN A 98 -10.49 26.26 15.34
N THR A 99 -9.33 26.88 15.12
CA THR A 99 -9.22 28.30 14.82
C THR A 99 -8.10 28.54 13.81
N ARG A 100 -8.36 29.41 12.84
CA ARG A 100 -7.38 29.88 11.84
C ARG A 100 -7.17 31.37 12.07
N LYS A 101 -5.97 31.77 12.48
CA LYS A 101 -5.60 33.19 12.48
C LYS A 101 -5.24 33.58 11.05
N ILE A 102 -6.05 34.45 10.46
CA ILE A 102 -5.78 35.04 9.15
C ILE A 102 -5.06 36.35 9.46
N GLU A 103 -3.75 36.38 9.25
CA GLU A 103 -2.99 37.63 9.34
C GLU A 103 -3.01 38.31 7.97
N TYR A 104 -3.62 39.50 7.93
CA TYR A 104 -3.57 40.39 6.79
C TYR A 104 -2.35 41.29 6.94
N LYS A 105 -1.34 41.11 6.07
CA LYS A 105 -0.24 42.08 5.93
C LYS A 105 -0.61 43.08 4.86
N SER A 106 -0.90 44.32 5.27
CA SER A 106 -1.05 45.44 4.34
C SER A 106 0.32 45.80 3.77
N ILE A 107 0.45 45.79 2.44
CA ILE A 107 1.69 46.19 1.73
C ILE A 107 2.04 47.67 1.97
N THR A 108 1.08 48.47 2.47
CA THR A 108 1.19 49.93 2.60
C THR A 108 1.45 50.44 4.03
N ASP A 109 1.71 49.57 5.02
CA ASP A 109 1.94 50.01 6.41
C ASP A 109 3.44 50.30 6.68
N PRO A 110 3.86 51.57 6.88
CA PRO A 110 5.28 51.95 6.97
C PRO A 110 5.92 51.67 8.34
N ARG A 111 5.25 50.98 9.27
CA ARG A 111 5.73 50.79 10.66
C ARG A 111 6.41 49.45 10.93
N VAL A 112 6.78 48.68 9.91
CA VAL A 112 7.59 47.47 10.10
C VAL A 112 9.06 47.87 10.17
N SER A 113 9.56 48.11 11.39
CA SER A 113 11.01 48.05 11.62
C SER A 113 11.42 46.58 11.47
N GLU A 114 12.03 46.24 10.34
CA GLU A 114 12.67 44.94 10.14
C GLU A 114 13.80 44.76 11.16
N VAL A 115 13.50 44.15 12.30
CA VAL A 115 14.53 43.50 13.10
C VAL A 115 14.74 42.13 12.46
N GLY A 116 15.66 42.10 11.48
CA GLY A 116 16.06 40.86 10.82
C GLY A 116 16.53 39.81 11.82
N PRO A 117 16.28 38.52 11.56
CA PRO A 117 16.69 37.46 12.47
C PRO A 117 18.21 37.32 12.41
N THR A 118 18.87 37.57 13.55
CA THR A 118 20.20 37.07 13.97
C THR A 118 21.35 37.10 12.95
N PRO A 119 22.50 37.75 13.27
CA PRO A 119 23.64 37.76 12.36
C PRO A 119 24.17 36.34 12.13
N ASN A 120 24.37 36.00 10.86
CA ASN A 120 24.96 34.75 10.38
C ASN A 120 26.11 34.25 11.27
N PRO A 121 26.09 32.99 11.76
CA PRO A 121 27.17 32.43 12.59
C PRO A 121 28.46 32.15 11.81
N PHE A 122 28.44 32.33 10.48
CA PHE A 122 29.57 32.08 9.57
C PHE A 122 30.36 33.33 9.15
N SER A 123 30.05 34.52 9.67
CA SER A 123 30.75 35.76 9.27
C SER A 123 32.12 35.97 9.97
N LYS A 124 32.58 35.03 10.80
CA LYS A 124 33.92 35.09 11.39
C LYS A 124 35.01 34.64 10.43
N ARG A 125 35.61 35.61 9.74
CA ARG A 125 37.03 35.78 9.35
C ARG A 125 37.18 36.22 7.91
N LEU A 126 37.46 37.52 7.74
CA LEU A 126 38.62 37.94 6.97
C LEU A 126 39.07 39.31 7.50
N ASP A 127 39.87 39.27 8.57
CA ASP A 127 40.71 40.39 8.97
C ASP A 127 41.86 40.48 7.94
N LEU A 128 41.84 41.51 7.10
CA LEU A 128 43.02 42.01 6.40
C LEU A 128 43.10 43.51 6.64
N GLY A 129 44.08 43.89 7.44
CA GLY A 129 44.24 45.20 8.02
C GLY A 129 44.70 46.30 7.08
N GLY A 130 44.67 47.50 7.63
CA GLY A 130 45.14 48.76 7.05
C GLY A 130 44.02 49.80 7.17
N GLY A 131 44.01 50.77 8.07
CA GLY A 131 45.10 51.44 8.74
C GLY A 131 44.80 52.95 8.70
N ARG A 132 44.49 53.51 9.87
CA ARG A 132 44.66 54.94 10.26
C ARG A 132 43.70 56.00 9.68
N ASN A 133 42.77 56.43 10.54
CA ASN A 133 42.20 57.77 10.71
C ASN A 133 43.28 58.85 10.99
N PRO A 134 42.95 60.15 11.17
CA PRO A 134 42.01 61.02 10.44
C PRO A 134 42.60 62.44 10.19
N LYS A 135 41.89 63.28 9.43
CA LYS A 135 41.63 64.71 9.74
C LYS A 135 40.43 65.19 8.96
#